data_AF-A0A9E7B5I9-F1
#
_entry.id   AF-A0A9E7B5I9-F1
#
_cell.length_a   1.000
_cell.length_b   1.000
_cell.length_c   1.000
_cell.angle_alpha   90.00
_cell.angle_beta   90.00
_cell.angle_gamma   90.00
#
_symmetry.space_group_name_H-M   'P 1'
#
loop_
_entity.id
_entity.type
_entity.pdbx_description
1 polymer ?
#
loop_
_entity_poly.entity_id
_entity_poly.type
_entity_poly.pdbx_seq_one_letter_code
_entity_poly.pdbx_strand_id
1 'polypeptide(L)'
;MNRHFSKLLLITWVICIISCKPNLVLTDVKTTNLMVAEKESALDSQIVFQYLPYKRILEKDMKRVISYSEKEMVKGKPESGLTNLLADLLLEEGQKEAVRMNLQIEPVVSFFNYGGIRTWLPKGEITVGKIFELMPFENEMVFIQLTGEQLQQFYDIVAENGGSSVGGVRFIISNGKAKNIMIDGEMLDSASKYWMVTNDYAANGGDDLVVFTQRLELLSSGKKIRDIIISNFEERKINGVNLTENLDGRITNE
;
A
#
# COMPACT_ATOMS: atom_id res chain seq x y z
N MET A 1 -76.26 -22.16 -22.18
CA MET A 1 -75.26 -21.39 -21.41
C MET A 1 -73.79 -21.59 -21.86
N ASN A 2 -73.48 -22.32 -22.95
CA ASN A 2 -72.09 -22.72 -23.26
C ASN A 2 -71.36 -21.93 -24.37
N ARG A 3 -72.05 -21.08 -25.18
CA ARG A 3 -71.38 -20.33 -26.27
C ARG A 3 -70.71 -19.03 -25.84
N HIS A 4 -71.12 -18.41 -24.74
CA HIS A 4 -70.50 -17.17 -24.22
C HIS A 4 -69.24 -17.46 -23.40
N PHE A 5 -69.20 -18.56 -22.66
CA PHE A 5 -68.02 -18.97 -21.88
C PHE A 5 -66.81 -19.29 -22.77
N SER A 6 -67.03 -19.98 -23.90
CA SER A 6 -65.99 -20.29 -24.89
C SER A 6 -65.41 -19.03 -25.57
N LYS A 7 -66.23 -18.01 -25.84
CA LYS A 7 -65.75 -16.74 -26.42
C LYS A 7 -64.96 -15.90 -25.41
N LEU A 8 -65.36 -15.91 -24.14
CA LEU A 8 -64.62 -15.20 -23.08
C LEU A 8 -63.22 -15.82 -22.89
N LEU A 9 -63.14 -17.16 -22.94
CA LEU A 9 -61.90 -17.92 -22.81
C LEU A 9 -60.96 -17.69 -24.00
N LEU A 10 -61.51 -17.53 -25.22
CA LEU A 10 -60.72 -17.19 -26.41
C LEU A 10 -60.15 -15.76 -26.32
N ILE A 11 -60.95 -14.80 -25.83
CA ILE A 11 -60.54 -13.40 -25.68
C ILE A 11 -59.45 -13.27 -24.60
N THR A 12 -59.60 -13.93 -23.44
CA THR A 12 -58.56 -13.92 -22.41
C THR A 12 -57.28 -14.61 -22.88
N TRP A 13 -57.39 -15.69 -23.67
CA TRP A 13 -56.22 -16.34 -24.25
C TRP A 13 -55.49 -15.41 -25.23
N VAL A 14 -56.22 -14.68 -26.08
CA VAL A 14 -55.65 -13.69 -27.02
C VAL A 14 -54.97 -12.51 -26.29
N ILE A 15 -55.50 -12.05 -25.15
CA ILE A 15 -54.89 -10.97 -24.38
C ILE A 15 -53.59 -11.43 -23.70
N CYS A 16 -53.50 -12.68 -23.25
CA CYS A 16 -52.28 -13.21 -22.61
C CYS A 16 -51.09 -13.34 -23.58
N ILE A 17 -51.33 -13.59 -24.87
CA ILE A 17 -50.25 -13.72 -25.87
C ILE A 17 -49.60 -12.38 -26.26
N ILE A 18 -50.27 -11.24 -25.98
CA ILE A 18 -49.79 -9.90 -26.37
C ILE A 18 -48.91 -9.26 -25.27
N SER A 19 -48.83 -9.86 -24.08
CA SER A 19 -48.12 -9.28 -22.91
C SER A 19 -46.62 -9.58 -22.84
N CYS A 20 -46.05 -10.32 -23.81
CA CYS A 20 -44.61 -10.56 -23.85
C CYS A 20 -43.87 -9.29 -24.32
N LYS A 21 -43.37 -8.49 -23.37
CA LYS A 21 -42.41 -7.42 -23.67
C LYS A 21 -41.01 -8.03 -23.86
N PRO A 22 -40.23 -7.63 -24.87
CA PRO A 22 -38.86 -8.08 -25.02
C PRO A 22 -38.02 -7.52 -23.86
N ASN A 23 -37.41 -8.41 -23.08
CA ASN A 23 -36.37 -8.03 -22.13
C ASN A 23 -35.10 -7.75 -22.93
N LEU A 24 -34.70 -6.48 -22.99
CA LEU A 24 -33.41 -6.09 -23.55
C LEU A 24 -32.34 -6.47 -22.53
N VAL A 25 -31.64 -7.56 -22.81
CA VAL A 25 -30.42 -7.93 -22.09
C VAL A 25 -29.25 -7.30 -22.83
N LEU A 26 -28.43 -6.57 -22.09
CA LEU A 26 -27.23 -5.94 -22.60
C LEU A 26 -26.23 -7.05 -22.96
N THR A 27 -26.06 -7.34 -24.25
CA THR A 27 -25.26 -8.47 -24.75
C THR A 27 -23.80 -8.13 -24.97
N ASP A 28 -23.48 -6.85 -25.23
CA ASP A 28 -22.12 -6.39 -25.53
C ASP A 28 -21.96 -4.91 -25.18
N VAL A 29 -20.81 -4.56 -24.62
CA VAL A 29 -20.38 -3.16 -24.40
C VAL A 29 -19.07 -2.97 -25.12
N LYS A 30 -19.09 -2.23 -26.22
CA LYS A 30 -17.87 -1.79 -26.90
C LYS A 30 -17.36 -0.51 -26.26
N THR A 31 -16.30 -0.64 -25.47
CA THR A 31 -15.49 0.50 -25.04
C THR A 31 -14.37 0.72 -26.05
N THR A 32 -14.09 1.98 -26.34
CA THR A 32 -12.90 2.37 -27.10
C THR A 32 -12.13 3.38 -26.28
N ASN A 33 -10.84 3.13 -26.08
CA ASN A 33 -9.95 4.12 -25.48
C ASN A 33 -9.62 5.14 -26.57
N LEU A 34 -10.21 6.33 -26.47
CA LEU A 34 -9.77 7.46 -27.27
C LEU A 34 -8.46 7.96 -26.66
N MET A 35 -7.34 7.55 -27.23
CA MET A 35 -6.06 8.17 -26.90
C MET A 35 -6.15 9.65 -27.29
N VAL A 36 -5.83 10.54 -26.35
CA VAL A 36 -5.60 11.95 -26.67
C VAL A 36 -4.39 11.96 -27.59
N ALA A 37 -4.62 12.13 -28.90
CA ALA A 37 -3.55 12.25 -29.85
C ALA A 37 -2.70 13.46 -29.45
N GLU A 38 -1.38 13.27 -29.31
CA GLU A 38 -0.38 14.34 -29.25
C GLU A 38 -0.40 15.11 -30.58
N LYS A 39 -1.45 15.89 -30.84
CA LYS A 39 -1.20 17.13 -31.54
C LYS A 39 -0.50 17.99 -30.50
N GLU A 40 0.79 18.26 -30.70
CA GLU A 40 1.50 19.36 -30.07
C GLU A 40 0.74 20.66 -30.38
N SER A 41 -0.36 20.91 -29.67
CA SER A 41 -0.94 22.23 -29.61
C SER A 41 0.07 23.08 -28.87
N ALA A 42 0.49 24.19 -29.48
CA ALA A 42 1.32 25.17 -28.80
C ALA A 42 0.70 25.46 -27.42
N LEU A 43 1.50 25.30 -26.37
CA LEU A 43 1.06 25.57 -25.00
C LEU A 43 0.53 27.02 -24.95
N ASP A 44 -0.62 27.21 -24.32
CA ASP A 44 -1.19 28.54 -24.13
C ASP A 44 -0.26 29.37 -23.24
N SER A 45 0.33 30.42 -23.81
CA SER A 45 1.28 31.30 -23.11
C SER A 45 0.69 31.95 -21.85
N GLN A 46 -0.63 32.19 -21.79
CA GLN A 46 -1.29 32.73 -20.60
C GLN A 46 -1.35 31.69 -19.49
N ILE A 47 -1.71 30.44 -19.82
CA ILE A 47 -1.70 29.33 -18.87
C ILE A 47 -0.28 29.07 -18.36
N VAL A 48 0.71 29.05 -19.27
CA VAL A 48 2.13 28.89 -18.90
C VAL A 48 2.55 29.97 -17.93
N PHE A 49 2.27 31.24 -18.24
CA PHE A 49 2.61 32.36 -17.36
C PHE A 49 1.97 32.23 -15.97
N GLN A 50 0.74 31.69 -15.89
CA GLN A 50 0.02 31.51 -14.64
C GLN A 50 0.65 30.45 -13.73
N TYR A 51 1.05 29.29 -14.26
CA TYR A 51 1.59 28.21 -13.42
C TYR A 51 3.11 28.26 -13.21
N LEU A 52 3.86 28.96 -14.08
CA LEU A 52 5.33 28.97 -14.05
C LEU A 52 5.93 29.42 -12.70
N PRO A 53 5.41 30.44 -12.00
CA PRO A 53 5.92 30.83 -10.69
C PRO A 53 5.82 29.70 -9.65
N TYR A 54 4.68 29.01 -9.61
CA TYR A 54 4.46 27.87 -8.71
C TYR A 54 5.35 26.70 -9.08
N LYS A 55 5.47 26.38 -10.37
CA LYS A 55 6.38 25.34 -10.87
C LYS A 55 7.82 25.59 -10.43
N ARG A 56 8.32 26.82 -10.54
CA ARG A 56 9.71 27.16 -10.12
C ARG A 56 9.94 26.96 -8.63
N ILE A 57 8.97 27.31 -7.79
CA ILE A 57 9.05 27.10 -6.33
C ILE A 57 9.07 25.61 -6.02
N LEU A 58 8.14 24.85 -6.61
CA LEU A 58 8.04 23.41 -6.41
C LEU A 58 9.29 22.68 -6.93
N GLU A 59 9.77 23.01 -8.13
CA GLU A 59 10.98 22.40 -8.68
C GLU A 59 12.21 22.63 -7.81
N LYS A 60 12.33 23.80 -7.18
CA LYS A 60 13.43 24.08 -6.27
C LYS A 60 13.44 23.11 -5.09
N ASP A 61 12.27 22.84 -4.51
CA ASP A 61 12.18 21.91 -3.39
C ASP A 61 12.30 20.44 -3.86
N MET A 62 11.67 20.08 -4.99
CA MET A 62 11.76 18.73 -5.55
C MET A 62 13.19 18.33 -5.95
N LYS A 63 14.05 19.29 -6.32
CA LYS A 63 15.47 19.07 -6.66
C LYS A 63 16.38 19.00 -5.45
N ARG A 64 15.88 19.26 -4.24
CA ARG A 64 16.68 19.24 -3.02
C ARG A 64 17.15 17.81 -2.73
N VAL A 65 18.47 17.62 -2.66
CA VAL A 65 19.11 16.34 -2.33
C VAL A 65 19.00 16.11 -0.83
N ILE A 66 18.36 15.02 -0.44
CA ILE A 66 18.08 14.66 0.97
C ILE A 66 18.93 13.50 1.46
N SER A 67 19.42 12.64 0.59
CA SER A 67 20.35 11.54 0.97
C SER A 67 21.15 11.06 -0.23
N TYR A 68 22.04 10.08 -0.01
CA TYR A 68 22.80 9.40 -1.05
C TYR A 68 22.67 7.89 -0.87
N SER A 69 22.41 7.17 -1.95
CA SER A 69 22.39 5.72 -1.97
C SER A 69 23.67 5.15 -2.57
N GLU A 70 24.26 4.14 -1.93
CA GLU A 70 25.47 3.48 -2.45
C GLU A 70 25.22 2.64 -3.70
N LYS A 71 23.97 2.16 -3.84
CA LYS A 71 23.51 1.31 -4.93
C LYS A 71 22.10 1.67 -5.39
N GLU A 72 21.72 1.19 -6.55
CA GLU A 72 20.31 1.23 -6.96
C GLU A 72 19.55 0.17 -6.15
N MET A 73 18.39 0.54 -5.62
CA MET A 73 17.53 -0.35 -4.85
C MET A 73 16.18 -0.48 -5.54
N VAL A 74 15.87 -1.69 -5.98
CA VAL A 74 14.60 -2.05 -6.62
C VAL A 74 13.83 -2.95 -5.66
N LYS A 75 12.50 -2.78 -5.59
CA LYS A 75 11.65 -3.67 -4.80
C LYS A 75 11.61 -5.07 -5.41
N GLY A 76 11.65 -6.09 -4.56
CA GLY A 76 11.64 -7.49 -4.96
C GLY A 76 11.07 -8.38 -3.87
N LYS A 77 10.89 -9.66 -4.22
CA LYS A 77 10.34 -10.72 -3.37
C LYS A 77 11.26 -11.95 -3.43
N PRO A 78 11.37 -12.76 -2.36
CA PRO A 78 10.67 -12.59 -1.08
C PRO A 78 11.18 -11.43 -0.23
N GLU A 79 12.37 -10.93 -0.56
CA GLU A 79 13.07 -9.86 0.13
C GLU A 79 13.84 -9.01 -0.90
N SER A 80 14.06 -7.72 -0.59
CA SER A 80 14.90 -6.82 -1.38
C SER A 80 15.45 -5.70 -0.52
N GLY A 81 16.55 -5.06 -0.94
CA GLY A 81 17.14 -3.94 -0.22
C GLY A 81 16.16 -2.79 0.00
N LEU A 82 15.31 -2.47 -1.00
CA LEU A 82 14.32 -1.41 -0.89
C LEU A 82 13.18 -1.75 0.08
N THR A 83 12.66 -2.98 0.03
CA THR A 83 11.58 -3.41 0.93
C THR A 83 12.05 -3.46 2.37
N ASN A 84 13.28 -3.94 2.61
CA ASN A 84 13.85 -3.98 3.95
C ASN A 84 14.10 -2.57 4.49
N LEU A 85 14.75 -1.71 3.70
CA LEU A 85 15.05 -0.34 4.09
C LEU A 85 13.78 0.40 4.53
N LEU A 86 12.69 0.30 3.76
CA LEU A 86 11.45 1.01 4.07
C LEU A 86 10.72 0.42 5.28
N ALA A 87 10.75 -0.90 5.46
CA ALA A 87 10.14 -1.53 6.63
C ALA A 87 10.93 -1.24 7.91
N ASP A 88 12.27 -1.29 7.85
CA ASP A 88 13.14 -0.97 8.98
C ASP A 88 13.03 0.50 9.37
N LEU A 89 13.08 1.40 8.39
CA LEU A 89 12.86 2.83 8.60
C LEU A 89 11.51 3.08 9.26
N LEU A 90 10.45 2.41 8.80
CA LEU A 90 9.12 2.58 9.38
C LEU A 90 9.06 2.08 10.82
N LEU A 91 9.73 0.98 11.15
CA LEU A 91 9.81 0.47 12.52
C LEU A 91 10.58 1.45 13.42
N GLU A 92 11.77 1.89 12.97
CA GLU A 92 12.62 2.85 13.67
C GLU A 92 11.87 4.16 13.97
N GLU A 93 11.24 4.74 12.96
CA GLU A 93 10.50 6.00 13.09
C GLU A 93 9.21 5.83 13.89
N GLY A 94 8.54 4.67 13.78
CA GLY A 94 7.41 4.32 14.62
C GLY A 94 7.78 4.26 16.10
N GLN A 95 8.91 3.64 16.45
CA GLN A 95 9.42 3.61 17.82
C GLN A 95 9.76 5.01 18.34
N LYS A 96 10.45 5.83 17.54
CA LYS A 96 10.74 7.24 17.90
C LYS A 96 9.48 8.05 18.12
N GLU A 97 8.48 7.92 17.24
CA GLU A 97 7.24 8.70 17.33
C GLU A 97 6.36 8.23 18.50
N ALA A 98 6.33 6.92 18.82
CA ALA A 98 5.63 6.42 20.01
C ALA A 98 6.18 7.06 21.30
N VAL A 99 7.52 7.18 21.42
CA VAL A 99 8.17 7.90 22.53
C VAL A 99 7.83 9.38 22.50
N ARG A 100 7.91 10.04 21.34
CA ARG A 100 7.60 11.48 21.18
C ARG A 100 6.17 11.81 21.60
N MET A 101 5.22 10.95 21.28
CA MET A 101 3.81 11.09 21.62
C MET A 101 3.49 10.61 23.05
N ASN A 102 4.48 10.12 23.80
CA ASN A 102 4.32 9.55 25.14
C ASN A 102 3.27 8.41 25.17
N LEU A 103 3.26 7.60 24.12
CA LEU A 103 2.42 6.40 24.04
C LEU A 103 3.07 5.29 24.88
N GLN A 104 2.27 4.60 25.69
CA GLN A 104 2.71 3.42 26.45
C GLN A 104 2.65 2.16 25.57
N ILE A 105 3.34 2.19 24.44
CA ILE A 105 3.38 1.11 23.45
C ILE A 105 4.83 0.87 23.01
N GLU A 106 5.12 -0.36 22.61
CA GLU A 106 6.41 -0.75 22.05
C GLU A 106 6.17 -1.51 20.74
N PRO A 107 6.20 -0.83 19.59
CA PRO A 107 6.09 -1.51 18.32
C PRO A 107 7.36 -2.29 18.01
N VAL A 108 7.19 -3.59 17.78
CA VAL A 108 8.28 -4.54 17.53
C VAL A 108 8.31 -5.06 16.09
N VAL A 109 7.23 -4.86 15.35
CA VAL A 109 7.14 -5.23 13.94
C VAL A 109 6.61 -4.08 13.10
N SER A 110 6.97 -4.06 11.82
CA SER A 110 6.42 -3.10 10.86
C SER A 110 5.98 -3.76 9.58
N PHE A 111 5.05 -3.09 8.89
CA PHE A 111 4.64 -3.45 7.55
C PHE A 111 4.55 -2.22 6.66
N PHE A 112 5.24 -2.27 5.52
CA PHE A 112 5.14 -1.26 4.48
C PHE A 112 4.60 -1.92 3.23
N ASN A 113 3.38 -1.55 2.85
CA ASN A 113 2.67 -2.28 1.82
C ASN A 113 3.36 -2.20 0.44
N TYR A 114 3.62 -3.36 -0.16
CA TYR A 114 4.47 -3.50 -1.37
C TYR A 114 3.91 -2.72 -2.58
N GLY A 115 2.59 -2.62 -2.69
CA GLY A 115 1.91 -1.83 -3.73
C GLY A 115 2.10 -0.32 -3.57
N GLY A 116 2.34 0.14 -2.34
CA GLY A 116 2.65 1.53 -2.01
C GLY A 116 4.00 2.01 -2.53
N ILE A 117 4.96 1.10 -2.75
CA ILE A 117 6.25 1.40 -3.35
C ILE A 117 6.10 1.47 -4.88
N ARG A 118 6.24 2.65 -5.48
CA ARG A 118 5.87 2.88 -6.89
C ARG A 118 7.04 2.90 -7.87
N THR A 119 8.25 3.11 -7.37
CA THR A 119 9.47 3.11 -8.18
C THR A 119 10.66 2.58 -7.38
N TRP A 120 11.87 2.69 -7.94
CA TRP A 120 13.13 2.34 -7.31
C TRP A 120 13.82 3.58 -6.70
N LEU A 121 14.83 3.35 -5.86
CA LEU A 121 15.78 4.39 -5.45
C LEU A 121 17.06 4.28 -6.29
N PRO A 122 17.51 5.37 -6.95
CA PRO A 122 18.73 5.34 -7.76
C PRO A 122 19.98 5.25 -6.89
N LYS A 123 21.08 4.78 -7.48
CA LYS A 123 22.42 5.02 -6.93
C LYS A 123 22.76 6.51 -6.97
N GLY A 124 23.42 7.02 -5.93
CA GLY A 124 23.83 8.42 -5.84
C GLY A 124 22.77 9.28 -5.18
N GLU A 125 22.55 10.49 -5.71
CA GLU A 125 21.66 11.48 -5.11
C GLU A 125 20.21 11.01 -5.03
N ILE A 126 19.63 11.13 -3.83
CA ILE A 126 18.19 10.98 -3.59
C ILE A 126 17.61 12.36 -3.32
N THR A 127 16.62 12.76 -4.12
CA THR A 127 15.94 14.05 -3.99
C THR A 127 14.57 13.92 -3.34
N VAL A 128 14.00 15.03 -2.86
CA VAL A 128 12.60 15.09 -2.42
C VAL A 128 11.67 14.57 -3.52
N GLY A 129 11.85 15.02 -4.76
CA GLY A 129 11.05 14.58 -5.90
C GLY A 129 11.08 13.07 -6.11
N LYS A 130 12.23 12.42 -5.89
CA LYS A 130 12.35 10.96 -5.96
C LYS A 130 11.50 10.26 -4.89
N ILE A 131 11.35 10.84 -3.69
CA ILE A 131 10.47 10.26 -2.65
C ILE A 131 8.99 10.46 -2.99
N PHE A 132 8.63 11.59 -3.62
CA PHE A 132 7.28 11.78 -4.18
C PHE A 132 6.95 10.78 -5.28
N GLU A 133 7.92 10.42 -6.13
CA GLU A 133 7.75 9.33 -7.10
C GLU A 133 7.65 7.97 -6.42
N LEU A 134 8.47 7.70 -5.39
CA LEU A 134 8.55 6.43 -4.67
C LEU A 134 7.25 6.11 -3.92
N MET A 135 6.71 7.10 -3.21
CA MET A 135 5.47 7.00 -2.45
C MET A 135 4.61 8.25 -2.70
N PRO A 136 3.80 8.26 -3.77
CA PRO A 136 2.97 9.40 -4.15
C PRO A 136 1.69 9.54 -3.32
N PHE A 137 1.40 8.57 -2.44
CA PHE A 137 0.18 8.57 -1.62
C PHE A 137 0.38 9.34 -0.32
N GLU A 138 -0.70 9.95 0.16
CA GLU A 138 -0.77 10.71 1.43
C GLU A 138 -1.04 9.80 2.63
N ASN A 139 -0.45 8.60 2.62
CA ASN A 139 -0.67 7.64 3.70
C ASN A 139 -0.08 8.13 5.01
N GLU A 140 -0.83 7.89 6.08
CA GLU A 140 -0.42 8.19 7.45
C GLU A 140 0.22 6.97 8.12
N MET A 141 1.25 7.19 8.94
CA MET A 141 1.77 6.17 9.84
C MET A 141 0.80 5.94 10.98
N VAL A 142 0.48 4.68 11.24
CA VAL A 142 -0.42 4.27 12.31
C VAL A 142 0.16 3.10 13.08
N PHE A 143 -0.23 2.98 14.33
CA PHE A 143 0.07 1.83 15.19
C PHE A 143 -1.18 0.98 15.32
N ILE A 144 -1.04 -0.33 15.14
CA ILE A 144 -2.14 -1.28 15.38
C ILE A 144 -1.68 -2.36 16.36
N GLN A 145 -2.58 -2.77 17.25
CA GLN A 145 -2.32 -3.90 18.14
C GLN A 145 -3.02 -5.15 17.61
N LEU A 146 -2.26 -6.24 17.45
CA LEU A 146 -2.73 -7.52 16.93
C LEU A 146 -2.44 -8.64 17.93
N THR A 147 -3.28 -9.67 17.95
CA THR A 147 -2.95 -10.93 18.64
C THR A 147 -1.91 -11.72 17.83
N GLY A 148 -1.21 -12.65 18.48
CA GLY A 148 -0.30 -13.55 17.77
C GLY A 148 -0.99 -14.37 16.67
N GLU A 149 -2.24 -14.78 16.88
CA GLU A 149 -3.05 -15.44 15.83
C GLU A 149 -3.29 -14.53 14.63
N GLN A 150 -3.63 -13.25 14.85
CA GLN A 150 -3.81 -12.28 13.77
C GLN A 150 -2.50 -12.00 13.02
N LEU A 151 -1.37 -11.95 13.73
CA LEU A 151 -0.05 -11.84 13.11
C LEU A 151 0.28 -13.09 12.27
N GLN A 152 -0.01 -14.29 12.75
CA GLN A 152 0.18 -15.51 11.96
C GLN A 152 -0.64 -15.46 10.67
N GLN A 153 -1.92 -15.07 10.74
CA GLN A 153 -2.77 -14.90 9.55
C GLN A 153 -2.20 -13.85 8.58
N PHE A 154 -1.71 -12.74 9.10
CA PHE A 154 -1.04 -11.71 8.28
C PHE A 154 0.21 -12.26 7.58
N TYR A 155 1.10 -12.93 8.31
CA TYR A 155 2.33 -13.46 7.71
C TYR A 155 2.06 -14.60 6.73
N ASP A 156 0.99 -15.37 6.93
CA ASP A 156 0.50 -16.31 5.92
C ASP A 156 0.11 -15.60 4.61
N ILE A 157 -0.57 -14.45 4.68
CA ILE A 157 -0.90 -13.65 3.49
C ILE A 157 0.38 -13.11 2.84
N VAL A 158 1.37 -12.69 3.62
CA VAL A 158 2.68 -12.27 3.10
C VAL A 158 3.37 -13.44 2.39
N ALA A 159 3.34 -14.64 2.97
CA ALA A 159 3.93 -15.85 2.40
C ALA A 159 3.23 -16.30 1.12
N GLU A 160 1.89 -16.27 1.08
CA GLU A 160 1.09 -16.56 -0.12
C GLU A 160 1.41 -15.60 -1.27
N ASN A 161 1.65 -14.33 -0.94
CA ASN A 161 2.11 -13.32 -1.89
C ASN A 161 3.59 -13.47 -2.29
N GLY A 162 4.31 -14.45 -1.76
CA GLY A 162 5.72 -14.71 -2.03
C GLY A 162 6.69 -13.74 -1.35
N GLY A 163 6.25 -13.03 -0.31
CA GLY A 163 7.04 -12.04 0.44
C GLY A 163 6.53 -10.59 0.30
N SER A 164 7.02 -9.70 1.17
CA SER A 164 6.66 -8.28 1.21
C SER A 164 7.63 -7.48 2.07
N SER A 165 7.35 -6.19 2.29
CA SER A 165 8.16 -5.31 3.13
C SER A 165 7.74 -5.39 4.60
N VAL A 166 8.46 -6.18 5.39
CA VAL A 166 8.24 -6.38 6.83
C VAL A 166 9.52 -6.09 7.61
N GLY A 167 9.38 -5.54 8.82
CA GLY A 167 10.49 -5.23 9.73
C GLY A 167 10.29 -5.89 11.09
N GLY A 168 11.37 -6.18 11.81
CA GLY A 168 11.34 -6.76 13.16
C GLY A 168 10.91 -8.24 13.25
N VAL A 169 10.77 -8.91 12.10
CA VAL A 169 10.33 -10.31 12.02
C VAL A 169 11.22 -11.12 11.10
N ARG A 170 11.34 -12.43 11.36
CA ARG A 170 11.97 -13.40 10.45
C ARG A 170 11.08 -14.62 10.29
N PHE A 171 10.93 -15.17 9.09
CA PHE A 171 10.18 -16.41 8.85
C PHE A 171 10.57 -17.11 7.54
N ILE A 172 10.12 -18.35 7.39
CA ILE A 172 10.28 -19.18 6.20
C ILE A 172 8.93 -19.33 5.50
N ILE A 173 8.90 -19.12 4.19
CA ILE A 173 7.78 -19.44 3.32
C ILE A 173 7.84 -20.93 2.97
N SER A 174 6.84 -21.67 3.40
CA SER A 174 6.66 -23.09 3.07
C SER A 174 5.22 -23.32 2.63
N ASN A 175 5.02 -23.80 1.41
CA ASN A 175 3.70 -24.11 0.84
C ASN A 175 2.68 -22.94 0.94
N GLY A 176 3.13 -21.71 0.67
CA GLY A 176 2.30 -20.52 0.75
C GLY A 176 1.94 -20.07 2.18
N LYS A 177 2.65 -20.59 3.20
CA LYS A 177 2.43 -20.29 4.62
C LYS A 177 3.71 -19.82 5.29
N ALA A 178 3.56 -18.97 6.30
CA ALA A 178 4.70 -18.52 7.11
C ALA A 178 4.96 -19.53 8.24
N LYS A 179 6.20 -20.03 8.30
CA LYS A 179 6.70 -20.96 9.31
C LYS A 179 7.86 -20.35 10.06
N ASN A 180 8.07 -20.80 11.30
CA ASN A 180 9.15 -20.33 12.17
C ASN A 180 9.19 -18.80 12.27
N ILE A 181 8.03 -18.19 12.55
CA ILE A 181 7.93 -16.74 12.72
C ILE A 181 8.62 -16.36 14.02
N MET A 182 9.66 -15.54 13.92
CA MET A 182 10.47 -15.05 15.02
C MET A 182 10.35 -13.53 15.09
N ILE A 183 10.03 -13.00 16.26
CA ILE A 183 10.01 -11.56 16.57
C ILE A 183 10.96 -11.36 17.75
N ASP A 184 11.93 -10.46 17.62
CA ASP A 184 12.98 -10.22 18.63
C ASP A 184 13.73 -11.48 19.11
N GLY A 185 13.84 -12.48 18.24
CA GLY A 185 14.52 -13.74 18.54
C GLY A 185 13.67 -14.76 19.31
N GLU A 186 12.40 -14.45 19.59
CA GLU A 186 11.45 -15.37 20.19
C GLU A 186 10.42 -15.88 19.16
N MET A 187 9.96 -17.11 19.31
CA MET A 187 8.89 -17.64 18.46
C MET A 187 7.59 -16.86 18.70
N LEU A 188 6.85 -16.60 17.64
CA LEU A 188 5.53 -15.97 17.71
C LEU A 188 4.63 -16.74 18.68
N ASP A 189 4.17 -16.05 19.72
CA ASP A 189 3.21 -16.60 20.68
C ASP A 189 1.79 -16.17 20.30
N SER A 190 0.95 -17.15 19.98
CA SER A 190 -0.46 -16.95 19.63
C SER A 190 -1.28 -16.17 20.68
N ALA A 191 -0.93 -16.29 21.97
CA ALA A 191 -1.66 -15.66 23.07
C ALA A 191 -1.19 -14.23 23.36
N SER A 192 0.00 -13.86 22.88
CA SER A 192 0.59 -12.54 23.09
C SER A 192 -0.01 -11.48 22.18
N LYS A 193 0.18 -10.21 22.56
CA LYS A 193 -0.26 -9.03 21.80
C LYS A 193 0.95 -8.25 21.32
N TYR A 194 0.91 -7.81 20.08
CA TYR A 194 2.03 -7.16 19.43
C TYR A 194 1.59 -5.83 18.83
N TRP A 195 2.39 -4.80 19.06
CA TRP A 195 2.23 -3.53 18.37
C TRP A 195 2.97 -3.57 17.04
N MET A 196 2.26 -3.21 15.98
CA MET A 196 2.79 -3.06 14.63
C MET A 196 2.72 -1.61 14.20
N VAL A 197 3.77 -1.13 13.53
CA VAL A 197 3.74 0.14 12.79
C VAL A 197 3.43 -0.16 11.33
N THR A 198 2.43 0.50 10.77
CA THR A 198 2.02 0.33 9.38
C THR A 198 1.48 1.65 8.83
N ASN A 199 0.87 1.62 7.64
CA ASN A 199 0.12 2.74 7.09
C ASN A 199 -1.39 2.57 7.20
N ASP A 200 -2.10 3.69 7.18
CA ASP A 200 -3.56 3.78 7.26
C ASP A 200 -4.29 2.98 6.17
N TYR A 201 -3.74 2.88 4.95
CA TYR A 201 -4.31 2.06 3.88
C TYR A 201 -4.34 0.57 4.25
N ALA A 202 -3.20 0.02 4.66
CA ALA A 202 -3.10 -1.38 5.10
C ALA A 202 -3.94 -1.61 6.36
N ALA A 203 -3.89 -0.71 7.35
CA ALA A 203 -4.65 -0.83 8.59
C ALA A 203 -6.17 -0.86 8.36
N ASN A 204 -6.66 -0.27 7.28
CA ASN A 204 -8.06 -0.29 6.89
C ASN A 204 -8.43 -1.45 5.95
N GLY A 205 -7.55 -2.45 5.79
CA GLY A 205 -7.82 -3.67 5.03
C GLY A 205 -7.40 -3.63 3.57
N GLY A 206 -6.58 -2.65 3.16
CA GLY A 206 -5.95 -2.64 1.85
C GLY A 206 -5.04 -3.86 1.64
N ASP A 207 -4.73 -4.18 0.36
CA ASP A 207 -3.93 -5.37 -0.02
C ASP A 207 -4.46 -6.69 0.58
N ASP A 208 -5.78 -6.85 0.66
CA ASP A 208 -6.50 -8.00 1.23
C ASP A 208 -6.23 -8.25 2.73
N LEU A 209 -5.71 -7.25 3.45
CA LEU A 209 -5.38 -7.31 4.88
C LEU A 209 -6.60 -7.11 5.78
N VAL A 210 -7.71 -7.78 5.49
CA VAL A 210 -8.95 -7.72 6.28
C VAL A 210 -8.69 -8.08 7.75
N VAL A 211 -7.68 -8.92 8.03
CA VAL A 211 -7.25 -9.22 9.40
C VAL A 211 -6.88 -7.96 10.21
N PHE A 212 -6.36 -6.91 9.58
CA PHE A 212 -6.04 -5.64 10.26
C PHE A 212 -7.27 -4.83 10.65
N THR A 213 -8.45 -5.07 10.05
CA THR A 213 -9.69 -4.44 10.50
C THR A 213 -10.23 -5.06 11.79
N GLN A 214 -9.69 -6.22 12.19
CA GLN A 214 -10.04 -6.94 13.43
C GLN A 214 -9.05 -6.66 14.57
N ARG A 215 -8.09 -5.75 14.36
CA ARG A 215 -7.13 -5.28 15.36
C ARG A 215 -7.80 -4.91 16.68
N LEU A 216 -7.04 -5.04 17.76
CA LEU A 216 -7.50 -4.69 19.11
C LEU A 216 -7.54 -3.18 19.31
N GLU A 217 -6.52 -2.48 18.78
CA GLU A 217 -6.38 -1.03 18.92
C GLU A 217 -5.80 -0.42 17.63
N LEU A 218 -6.11 0.85 17.39
CA LEU A 218 -5.45 1.70 16.40
C LEU A 218 -5.17 3.07 16.96
N LEU A 219 -3.92 3.51 16.80
CA LEU A 219 -3.46 4.84 17.17
C LEU A 219 -2.90 5.52 15.92
N SER A 220 -3.34 6.74 15.66
CA SER A 220 -2.84 7.59 14.59
C SER A 220 -1.61 8.35 15.09
N SER A 221 -0.57 8.45 14.26
CA SER A 221 0.59 9.30 14.57
C SER A 221 0.39 10.75 14.15
N GLY A 222 -0.55 11.01 13.23
CA GLY A 222 -0.72 12.28 12.54
C GLY A 222 0.40 12.59 11.53
N LYS A 223 1.34 11.66 11.30
CA LYS A 223 2.50 11.85 10.43
C LYS A 223 2.32 11.14 9.09
N LYS A 224 2.61 11.85 8.00
CA LYS A 224 2.63 11.25 6.66
C LYS A 224 3.89 10.41 6.49
N ILE A 225 3.75 9.22 5.93
CA ILE A 225 4.89 8.30 5.72
C ILE A 225 5.93 8.96 4.79
N ARG A 226 5.49 9.72 3.78
CA ARG A 226 6.42 10.43 2.89
C ARG A 226 7.30 11.42 3.66
N ASP A 227 6.70 12.19 4.57
CA ASP A 227 7.43 13.17 5.38
C ASP A 227 8.39 12.49 6.35
N ILE A 228 7.99 11.33 6.89
CA ILE A 228 8.85 10.47 7.72
C ILE A 228 10.08 10.01 6.92
N ILE A 229 9.89 9.48 5.70
CA ILE A 229 10.99 9.05 4.83
C ILE A 229 11.92 10.23 4.53
N ILE A 230 11.37 11.39 4.13
CA ILE A 230 12.15 12.59 3.83
C ILE A 230 12.98 13.02 5.05
N SER A 231 12.35 13.12 6.22
CA SER A 231 13.01 13.56 7.45
C SER A 231 14.11 12.59 7.89
N ASN A 232 13.85 11.28 7.85
CA ASN A 232 14.84 10.26 8.20
C ASN A 232 16.04 10.28 7.22
N PHE A 233 15.78 10.47 5.93
CA PHE A 233 16.83 10.55 4.91
C PHE A 233 17.70 11.81 5.10
N GLU A 234 17.08 12.95 5.39
CA GLU A 234 17.77 14.19 5.75
C GLU A 234 18.63 14.03 7.00
N GLU A 235 18.09 13.39 8.06
CA GLU A 235 18.82 13.11 9.29
C GLU A 235 20.05 12.22 9.02
N ARG A 236 19.89 11.13 8.27
CA ARG A 236 21.00 10.24 7.87
C ARG A 236 22.06 11.01 7.10
N LYS A 237 21.67 11.87 6.15
CA LYS A 237 22.60 12.72 5.40
C LYS A 237 23.36 13.69 6.31
N ILE A 238 22.69 14.34 7.26
CA ILE A 238 23.33 15.25 8.23
C ILE A 238 24.37 14.47 9.07
N ASN A 239 24.06 13.22 9.42
CA ASN A 239 24.93 12.33 10.16
C ASN A 239 26.00 11.64 9.30
N GLY A 240 26.11 11.95 8.00
CA GLY A 240 27.10 11.37 7.09
C GLY A 240 26.86 9.90 6.75
N VAL A 241 25.63 9.40 6.94
CA VAL A 241 25.24 8.01 6.66
C VAL A 241 24.56 7.94 5.30
N ASN A 242 25.17 7.18 4.39
CA ASN A 242 24.57 6.85 3.11
C ASN A 242 23.56 5.70 3.26
N LEU A 243 22.58 5.64 2.38
CA LEU A 243 21.65 4.52 2.29
C LEU A 243 22.38 3.32 1.68
N THR A 244 22.26 2.19 2.36
CA THR A 244 22.80 0.90 1.94
C THR A 244 21.68 -0.12 1.85
N GLU A 245 21.78 -1.05 0.91
CA GLU A 245 20.94 -2.25 0.95
C GLU A 245 21.40 -3.15 2.11
N ASN A 246 20.44 -3.75 2.82
CA ASN A 246 20.71 -4.79 3.80
C ASN A 246 19.75 -5.95 3.55
N LEU A 247 20.27 -7.05 3.01
CA LEU A 247 19.56 -8.32 2.90
C LEU A 247 19.99 -9.17 4.08
N ASP A 248 19.07 -9.37 5.02
CA ASP A 248 19.35 -10.09 6.26
C ASP A 248 18.72 -11.47 6.27
N GLY A 249 17.98 -11.86 5.23
CA GLY A 249 17.33 -13.18 5.16
C GLY A 249 16.11 -13.26 6.09
N ARG A 250 15.43 -12.14 6.34
CA ARG A 250 14.20 -12.11 7.15
C ARG A 250 13.04 -12.87 6.52
N ILE A 251 13.00 -13.00 5.20
CA ILE A 251 12.04 -13.87 4.52
C ILE A 251 12.82 -14.81 3.61
N THR A 252 12.71 -16.11 3.86
CA THR A 252 13.35 -17.15 3.08
C THR A 252 12.33 -18.14 2.55
N ASN A 253 12.67 -18.91 1.50
CA ASN A 253 11.87 -20.05 1.06
C ASN A 253 12.48 -21.34 1.60
N GLU A 254 11.64 -22.34 1.84
CA GLU A 254 12.07 -23.73 2.10
C GLU A 254 12.80 -24.36 0.91
#